data_AF-B6WSR6-F1
#
_entry.id   AF-B6WSR6-F1
#
_cell.length_a   1.000
_cell.length_b   1.000
_cell.length_c   1.000
_cell.angle_alpha   90.00
_cell.angle_beta   90.00
_cell.angle_gamma   90.00
#
_symmetry.space_group_name_H-M   'P 1'
#
loop_
_entity.id
_entity.type
_entity.pdbx_description
1 polymer ?
#
loop_
_entity_poly.entity_id
_entity_poly.type
_entity_poly.pdbx_seq_one_letter_code
_entity_poly.pdbx_strand_id
1 'polypeptide(L)' 'MGVELYVKAAPGLRVPREDAPRRYITDDQPVSVPATAYYLRRLHSGELVSAPQRVAHLAVVTPDAEEA' A
#
# COMPACT_ATOMS: atom_id res chain seq x y z
N MET A 1 1.72 -14.22 -10.24
CA MET A 1 2.39 -13.10 -9.55
C MET A 1 1.34 -12.00 -9.37
N GLY A 2 0.70 -11.93 -8.20
CA GLY A 2 -0.28 -10.88 -7.92
C GLY A 2 0.43 -9.56 -7.64
N VAL A 3 -0.11 -8.45 -8.15
CA VAL A 3 0.38 -7.11 -7.80
C VAL A 3 -0.27 -6.70 -6.48
N GLU A 4 0.49 -6.09 -5.57
CA GLU A 4 -0.02 -5.50 -4.33
C GLU A 4 -0.08 -3.97 -4.44
N LEU A 5 -1.06 -3.38 -3.78
CA LEU A 5 -1.28 -1.94 -3.68
C LEU A 5 -1.14 -1.52 -2.22
N TYR A 6 -0.37 -0.45 -1.99
CA TYR A 6 -0.24 0.16 -0.68
C TYR A 6 -1.15 1.38 -0.59
N VAL A 7 -2.24 1.26 0.16
CA VAL A 7 -3.36 2.21 0.13
C VAL A 7 -3.89 2.52 1.52
N LYS A 8 -4.47 3.70 1.69
CA LYS A 8 -5.29 4.07 2.85
C LYS A 8 -6.61 4.67 2.38
N ALA A 9 -7.59 4.79 3.28
CA ALA A 9 -8.82 5.49 2.94
C ALA A 9 -8.58 7.00 2.79
N ALA A 10 -9.42 7.65 2.00
CA ALA A 10 -9.47 9.10 1.99
C ALA A 10 -9.87 9.64 3.39
N PRO A 11 -9.47 10.88 3.75
CA PRO A 11 -9.70 11.42 5.08
C PRO A 11 -11.16 11.33 5.51
N GLY A 12 -11.41 10.75 6.69
CA GLY A 12 -12.76 10.58 7.24
C GLY A 12 -13.60 9.47 6.60
N LEU A 13 -13.06 8.70 5.65
CA LEU A 13 -13.75 7.55 5.04
C LEU A 13 -13.29 6.23 5.65
N ARG A 14 -14.16 5.22 5.54
CA ARG A 14 -13.89 3.85 5.96
C ARG A 14 -14.27 2.91 4.82
N VAL A 15 -13.28 2.31 4.18
CA VAL A 15 -13.50 1.43 3.02
C VAL A 15 -13.51 -0.03 3.49
N PRO A 16 -14.59 -0.79 3.28
CA PRO A 16 -14.64 -2.21 3.64
C PRO A 16 -13.59 -3.01 2.86
N ARG A 17 -12.99 -4.01 3.49
CA ARG A 17 -12.09 -4.94 2.80
C ARG A 17 -12.90 -5.96 1.98
N GLU A 18 -12.37 -6.32 0.82
CA GLU A 18 -12.95 -7.34 -0.06
C GLU A 18 -13.01 -8.72 0.62
N ASP A 19 -11.95 -9.07 1.35
CA ASP A 19 -11.83 -10.36 2.05
C ASP A 19 -12.68 -10.44 3.34
N ALA A 20 -12.93 -9.29 3.96
CA ALA A 20 -13.58 -9.20 5.26
C ALA A 20 -14.39 -7.90 5.38
N PRO A 21 -15.68 -7.89 5.04
CA PRO A 21 -16.50 -6.67 4.99
C PRO A 21 -16.72 -6.00 6.35
N ARG A 22 -16.41 -6.70 7.45
CA ARG A 22 -16.43 -6.16 8.83
C ARG A 22 -15.11 -5.46 9.21
N ARG A 23 -14.06 -5.60 8.39
CA ARG A 23 -12.78 -4.91 8.55
C ARG A 23 -12.72 -3.76 7.56
N TYR A 24 -12.20 -2.63 8.04
CA TYR A 24 -12.15 -1.40 7.26
C TYR A 24 -10.72 -0.94 7.11
N ILE A 25 -10.42 -0.41 5.93
CA ILE A 25 -9.25 0.44 5.69
C ILE A 25 -9.67 1.85 6.09
N THR A 26 -8.92 2.47 6.99
CA THR A 26 -9.13 3.85 7.45
C THR A 26 -8.03 4.76 6.91
N ASP A 27 -8.13 6.07 7.17
CA ASP A 27 -7.12 7.05 6.80
C ASP A 27 -5.94 7.12 7.78
N ASP A 28 -6.03 6.42 8.92
CA ASP A 28 -4.98 6.34 9.95
C ASP A 28 -3.71 5.64 9.46
N GLN A 29 -3.87 4.41 8.95
CA GLN A 29 -2.73 3.55 8.59
C GLN A 29 -2.92 2.94 7.19
N PRO A 30 -1.93 3.12 6.29
CA PRO A 30 -1.92 2.44 5.01
C PRO A 30 -1.68 0.94 5.17
N VAL A 31 -2.30 0.16 4.27
CA VAL A 31 -2.26 -1.29 4.25
C VAL A 31 -1.92 -1.81 2.87
N SER A 32 -1.25 -2.97 2.82
CA SER A 32 -1.06 -3.71 1.58
C SER A 32 -2.29 -4.56 1.27
N VAL A 33 -2.82 -4.42 0.07
CA VAL A 33 -3.95 -5.20 -0.46
C VAL A 33 -3.63 -5.72 -1.85
N PRO A 34 -4.20 -6.86 -2.28
CA PRO A 34 -4.05 -7.31 -3.66
C PRO A 34 -4.67 -6.29 -4.63
N ALA A 35 -4.08 -6.14 -5.82
CA ALA A 35 -4.57 -5.29 -6.89
C ALA A 35 -5.78 -5.90 -7.60
N THR A 36 -6.85 -6.15 -6.85
CA THR A 36 -8.12 -6.66 -7.38
C THR A 36 -8.95 -5.52 -7.98
N ALA A 37 -9.92 -5.88 -8.82
CA ALA A 37 -10.84 -4.92 -9.41
C ALA A 37 -11.58 -4.08 -8.34
N TYR A 38 -11.84 -4.67 -7.16
CA TYR A 38 -12.46 -3.98 -6.04
C TYR A 38 -11.63 -2.78 -5.58
N TYR A 39 -10.35 -2.99 -5.23
CA TYR A 39 -9.49 -1.92 -4.72
C TYR A 39 -9.11 -0.90 -5.80
N LEU A 40 -8.91 -1.35 -7.05
CA LEU A 40 -8.66 -0.45 -8.18
C LEU A 40 -9.84 0.49 -8.44
N ARG A 41 -11.08 -0.01 -8.34
CA ARG A 41 -12.28 0.83 -8.47
C ARG A 41 -12.35 1.87 -7.36
N ARG A 42 -12.09 1.49 -6.10
CA ARG A 42 -12.09 2.40 -4.95
C ARG A 42 -11.01 3.49 -5.07
N LEU A 43 -9.85 3.17 -5.63
CA LEU A 43 -8.81 4.14 -5.98
C LEU A 43 -9.30 5.12 -7.05
N HIS A 44 -9.90 4.62 -8.12
CA HIS A 44 -10.42 5.47 -9.20
C HIS A 44 -11.57 6.37 -8.74
N SER A 45 -12.39 5.90 -7.79
CA SER A 45 -13.45 6.70 -7.15
C SER A 45 -12.92 7.71 -6.10
N GLY A 46 -11.63 7.65 -5.74
CA GLY A 46 -11.03 8.51 -4.72
C GLY A 46 -11.38 8.13 -3.28
N GLU A 47 -12.00 6.97 -3.05
CA GLU A 47 -12.29 6.45 -1.71
C GLU A 47 -11.04 5.87 -1.04
N LEU A 48 -10.14 5.32 -1.86
CA LEU A 48 -8.78 4.94 -1.47
C LEU A 48 -7.78 5.89 -2.11
N VAL A 49 -6.67 6.10 -1.41
CA VAL A 49 -5.53 6.85 -1.91
C VAL A 49 -4.26 6.01 -1.78
N SER A 50 -3.41 6.07 -2.80
CA SER A 50 -2.09 5.43 -2.78
C SER A 50 -1.22 6.09 -1.71
N ALA A 51 -0.68 5.28 -0.81
CA ALA A 51 0.27 5.76 0.18
C ALA A 51 1.70 5.54 -0.31
N PRO A 52 2.65 6.43 0.03
CA PRO A 52 4.05 6.16 -0.22
C PRO A 52 4.46 4.95 0.61
N GLN A 53 4.77 3.84 -0.07
CA GLN A 53 5.40 2.72 0.59
C GLN A 53 6.82 3.17 0.88
N ARG A 54 7.14 3.42 2.17
CA ARG A 54 8.54 3.50 2.59
C ARG A 54 9.13 2.11 2.43
N VAL A 55 9.55 1.82 1.20
CA VAL A 55 10.66 0.91 0.99
C VAL A 55 11.80 1.54 1.76
N ALA A 56 12.15 0.95 2.90
CA ALA A 56 13.45 1.19 3.49
C ALA A 56 14.43 0.77 2.39
N HIS A 57 14.90 1.76 1.62
CA HIS A 57 15.99 1.57 0.69
C HIS A 57 17.13 1.10 1.59
N LEU A 58 17.38 -0.20 1.57
CA LEU A 58 18.52 -0.81 2.22
C LEU A 58 19.71 0.10 1.93
N ALA A 59 20.37 0.54 2.99
CA ALA A 59 21.69 1.13 2.90
C ALA A 59 22.57 0.14 2.14
N VAL A 60 22.80 0.39 0.84
CA VAL A 60 23.91 -0.18 0.10
C VAL A 60 25.06 0.82 0.27
N VAL A 61 25.68 0.76 1.44
CA VAL A 61 27.02 1.30 1.74
C VAL A 61 27.82 0.03 2.05
N THR A 62 28.78 -0.40 1.24
CA THR A 62 30.01 0.31 0.83
C THR A 62 30.48 -0.23 -0.54
N PRO A 63 31.12 0.57 -1.41
CA PRO A 63 31.85 0.03 -2.56
C PRO A 63 32.96 -0.90 -2.07
N ASP A 64 33.05 -2.06 -2.70
CA ASP A 64 34.16 -3.01 -2.58
C ASP A 64 35.48 -2.27 -2.80
N ALA A 65 36.26 -2.13 -1.74
CA ALA A 65 37.60 -1.57 -1.75
C ALA A 65 38.44 -2.40 -0.78
N GLU A 66 38.77 -3.63 -1.17
CA GLU A 66 40.02 -4.31 -0.79
C GLU A 66 40.19 -5.60 -1.61
N GLU A 67 40.77 -5.52 -2.81
CA GLU A 67 41.54 -6.64 -3.36
C GLU A 67 42.95 -6.14 -3.68
N ALA A 68 43.86 -6.53 -2.77
CA ALA A 68 45.27 -6.91 -2.92
C ALA A 68 46.23 -6.06 -3.79
#